data_AF-A0A819MJJ9-F1
#
_entry.id   AF-A0A819MJJ9-F1
#
_cell.length_a   1.000
_cell.length_b   1.000
_cell.length_c   1.000
_cell.angle_alpha   90.00
_cell.angle_beta   90.00
_cell.angle_gamma   90.00
#
_symmetry.space_group_name_H-M   'P 1'
#
loop_
_entity.id
_entity.type
_entity.pdbx_description
1 polymer ?
#
loop_
_entity_poly.entity_id
_entity_poly.type
_entity_poly.pdbx_seq_one_letter_code
_entity_poly.pdbx_strand_id
1 'polypeptide(L)' 'IFYPDLIDKTKTPSYSLTVCEDNRDFSILKFHAGPPYEDIAFKIVSKEWDYSYKHGFRCHFQNGIFQLWFHFRKWKYRR' A
#
# COMPACT_ATOMS: atom_id res chain seq x y z
N ILE A 1 2.48 -8.53 -2.39
CA ILE A 1 3.64 -8.96 -1.58
C ILE A 1 3.34 -10.35 -1.03
N PHE A 2 4.32 -11.26 -1.08
CA PHE A 2 4.17 -12.66 -0.68
C PHE A 2 4.75 -12.88 0.73
N TYR A 3 3.92 -13.38 1.64
CA TYR A 3 4.22 -13.70 3.04
C TYR A 3 3.68 -15.11 3.41
N PRO A 4 4.24 -16.18 2.83
CA PRO A 4 3.80 -17.56 3.09
C PRO A 4 4.05 -18.03 4.52
N ASP A 5 5.12 -17.52 5.16
CA ASP A 5 5.66 -18.05 6.41
C ASP A 5 5.38 -17.17 7.63
N LEU A 6 4.27 -16.40 7.62
CA LEU A 6 3.84 -15.63 8.78
C LEU A 6 3.63 -16.55 9.99
N ILE A 7 4.33 -16.27 11.08
CA ILE A 7 4.22 -17.03 12.34
C ILE A 7 2.81 -16.89 12.89
N ASP A 8 2.32 -15.65 12.97
CA ASP A 8 0.98 -15.33 13.43
C ASP A 8 0.07 -14.99 12.25
N LYS A 9 -0.68 -16.00 11.78
CA LYS A 9 -1.62 -15.84 10.66
C LYS A 9 -2.87 -15.04 11.02
N THR A 10 -3.11 -14.74 12.31
CA THR A 10 -4.23 -13.90 12.75
C THR A 10 -3.93 -12.42 12.56
N LYS A 11 -2.65 -12.04 12.56
CA LYS A 11 -2.19 -10.68 12.31
C LYS A 11 -2.06 -10.43 10.82
N THR A 12 -2.84 -9.48 10.33
CA THR A 12 -2.78 -9.06 8.95
C THR A 12 -1.66 -8.04 8.74
N PRO A 13 -0.88 -8.15 7.64
CA PRO A 13 0.05 -7.11 7.27
C PRO A 13 -0.67 -5.77 7.08
N SER A 14 -0.05 -4.69 7.54
CA SER A 14 -0.56 -3.33 7.41
C SER A 14 0.38 -2.49 6.53
N TYR A 15 -0.08 -1.31 6.12
CA TYR A 15 0.74 -0.35 5.40
C TYR A 15 0.60 1.05 5.99
N SER A 16 1.65 1.84 5.85
CA SER A 16 1.69 3.25 6.19
C SER A 16 2.25 4.06 5.02
N LEU A 17 1.75 5.28 4.86
CA LEU A 17 2.20 6.21 3.82
C LEU A 17 2.79 7.44 4.49
N THR A 18 4.03 7.76 4.17
CA THR A 18 4.73 8.93 4.70
C THR A 18 5.31 9.74 3.55
N VAL A 19 5.07 11.05 3.53
CA VAL A 19 5.65 11.93 2.50
C VAL A 19 7.16 12.07 2.74
N CYS A 20 7.97 12.03 1.68
CA CYS A 20 9.41 12.25 1.82
C CYS A 20 9.67 13.73 2.17
N GLU A 21 10.48 13.98 3.20
CA GLU A 21 10.83 15.34 3.62
C GLU A 21 11.64 16.08 2.55
N ASP A 22 12.58 15.38 1.90
CA ASP A 22 13.44 15.93 0.86
C ASP A 22 12.69 16.25 -0.44
N ASN A 23 11.65 15.48 -0.76
CA ASN A 23 10.90 15.64 -2.00
C ASN A 23 9.43 15.25 -1.83
N ARG A 24 8.57 16.26 -1.74
CA ARG A 24 7.12 16.12 -1.55
C ARG A 24 6.39 15.49 -2.73
N ASP A 25 7.02 15.38 -3.90
CA ASP A 25 6.46 14.67 -5.06
C ASP A 25 6.45 13.16 -4.85
N PHE A 26 7.18 12.65 -3.84
CA PHE A 26 7.26 11.24 -3.50
C PHE A 26 6.81 10.96 -2.07
N SER A 27 6.28 9.76 -1.90
CA SER A 27 5.93 9.19 -0.59
C SER A 27 6.57 7.82 -0.46
N ILE A 28 6.90 7.45 0.77
CA ILE A 28 7.31 6.12 1.14
C ILE A 28 6.06 5.36 1.58
N LEU A 29 5.72 4.34 0.80
CA LEU A 29 4.72 3.34 1.15
C LEU A 29 5.41 2.19 1.85
N LYS A 30 5.24 2.11 3.17
CA LYS A 30 5.85 1.09 4.03
C LYS A 30 4.84 0.01 4.38
N PHE A 31 5.24 -1.26 4.30
CA PHE A 31 4.44 -2.41 4.66
C PHE A 31 5.04 -3.09 5.89
N HIS A 32 4.16 -3.43 6.84
CA HIS A 32 4.49 -4.09 8.09
C HIS A 32 3.79 -5.45 8.12
N ALA A 33 4.56 -6.53 8.02
CA ALA A 33 3.99 -7.89 8.11
C ALA A 33 4.10 -8.47 9.52
N GLY A 34 5.15 -8.09 10.27
CA GLY A 34 5.50 -8.73 11.53
C GLY A 34 6.36 -9.99 11.34
N PRO A 35 6.82 -10.62 12.45
CA PRO A 35 7.74 -11.74 12.40
C PRO A 35 7.22 -12.91 11.53
N PRO A 36 8.07 -13.53 10.69
CA PRO A 36 9.52 -13.38 10.58
C PRO A 36 9.98 -12.30 9.59
N TYR A 37 9.06 -11.55 8.99
CA TYR A 37 9.37 -10.60 7.93
C TYR A 37 9.71 -9.22 8.50
N GLU A 38 10.72 -8.59 7.91
CA GLU A 38 11.04 -7.19 8.17
C GLU A 38 10.11 -6.26 7.37
N ASP A 39 10.02 -5.02 7.84
CA ASP A 39 9.26 -4.00 7.14
C ASP A 39 9.92 -3.67 5.80
N ILE A 40 9.10 -3.58 4.74
CA ILE A 40 9.57 -3.18 3.41
C ILE A 40 8.94 -1.87 2.99
N ALA A 41 9.66 -1.09 2.20
CA ALA A 41 9.23 0.24 1.79
C ALA A 41 9.43 0.48 0.30
N PHE A 42 8.46 1.15 -0.33
CA PHE A 42 8.50 1.52 -1.74
C PHE A 42 8.37 3.02 -1.88
N LYS A 43 9.21 3.63 -2.72
CA LYS A 43 9.07 5.03 -3.10
C LYS A 43 8.07 5.14 -4.24
N ILE A 44 6.99 5.88 -4.01
CA ILE A 44 5.90 6.09 -4.98
C ILE A 44 5.63 7.59 -5.16
N VAL A 45 4.86 7.96 -6.17
CA VAL A 45 4.42 9.35 -6.37
C VAL A 45 3.41 9.73 -5.28
N SER A 46 3.60 10.90 -4.68
CA SER A 46 2.74 11.51 -3.67
C SER A 46 1.52 12.16 -4.32
N LYS A 47 0.54 11.34 -4.70
CA LYS A 47 -0.75 11.79 -5.23
C LYS A 47 -1.87 11.11 -4.46
N GLU A 48 -3.02 11.76 -4.40
CA GLU A 48 -4.21 11.19 -3.78
C GLU A 48 -4.62 9.89 -4.50
N TRP A 49 -4.97 8.87 -3.71
CA TRP A 49 -5.43 7.58 -4.22
C TRP A 49 -6.94 7.60 -4.43
N ASP A 50 -7.40 6.87 -5.45
CA ASP A 50 -8.80 6.55 -5.61
C ASP A 50 -9.12 5.29 -4.81
N TYR A 51 -9.86 5.45 -3.71
CA TYR A 51 -10.27 4.36 -2.82
C TYR A 51 -11.56 3.65 -3.29
N SER A 52 -12.07 3.99 -4.48
CA SER A 52 -13.27 3.37 -5.01
C SER A 52 -13.03 1.91 -5.43
N TYR A 53 -13.79 0.99 -4.83
CA TYR A 53 -13.82 -0.41 -5.25
C TYR A 53 -14.20 -0.59 -6.73
N LYS A 54 -15.07 0.29 -7.27
CA LYS A 54 -15.44 0.28 -8.70
C LYS A 54 -14.28 0.65 -9.62
N HIS A 55 -13.32 1.42 -9.11
CA HIS A 55 -12.12 1.82 -9.85
C HIS A 55 -10.92 0.92 -9.56
N GLY A 56 -11.14 -0.26 -8.97
CA GLY A 56 -10.09 -1.28 -8.84
C GLY A 56 -9.24 -1.15 -7.58
N PHE A 57 -9.61 -0.29 -6.62
CA PHE A 57 -8.97 -0.30 -5.31
C PHE A 57 -9.18 -1.65 -4.63
N ARG A 58 -8.09 -2.26 -4.17
CA ARG A 58 -8.11 -3.51 -3.40
C ARG A 58 -7.06 -3.44 -2.31
N CYS A 59 -7.44 -3.76 -1.09
CA CYS A 59 -6.53 -3.93 0.03
C CYS A 59 -6.97 -5.17 0.80
N HIS A 60 -6.34 -6.31 0.55
CA HIS A 60 -6.69 -7.55 1.23
C HIS A 60 -5.47 -8.48 1.42
N PHE A 61 -5.57 -9.33 2.44
CA PHE A 61 -4.60 -10.37 2.72
C PHE A 61 -5.29 -11.73 2.64
N GLN A 62 -4.86 -12.60 1.72
CA GLN A 62 -5.42 -13.94 1.58
C GLN A 62 -4.35 -14.91 1.09
N ASN A 63 -4.34 -16.13 1.63
CA ASN A 63 -3.42 -17.21 1.24
C ASN A 63 -1.93 -16.81 1.30
N GLY A 64 -1.54 -16.04 2.31
CA GLY A 64 -0.17 -15.53 2.42
C GLY A 64 0.16 -14.43 1.41
N ILE A 65 -0.80 -13.90 0.66
CA ILE A 65 -0.58 -12.85 -0.33
C ILE A 65 -1.23 -11.57 0.14
N PHE A 66 -0.42 -10.54 0.38
CA PHE A 66 -0.90 -9.17 0.62
C PHE A 66 -1.05 -8.43 -0.71
N GLN A 67 -2.27 -8.07 -1.03
CA GLN A 67 -2.63 -7.37 -2.26
C GLN A 67 -3.08 -5.95 -1.94
N LEU A 68 -2.29 -4.98 -2.40
CA LEU A 68 -2.64 -3.57 -2.42
C LEU A 68 -2.63 -3.08 -3.87
N TRP A 69 -3.82 -2.86 -4.42
CA TRP A 69 -4.06 -2.32 -5.74
C TRP A 69 -4.67 -0.95 -5.56
N PHE A 70 -4.08 0.06 -6.20
CA PHE A 70 -4.59 1.41 -6.14
C PHE A 70 -4.32 2.11 -7.47
N HIS A 71 -5.14 3.11 -7.75
CA HIS A 71 -4.91 4.07 -8.81
C HIS A 71 -4.84 5.46 -8.20
N PHE A 72 -4.11 6.36 -8.86
CA PHE A 72 -4.15 7.77 -8.49
C PHE A 72 -5.48 8.39 -8.95
N ARG A 73 -6.05 9.24 -8.10
CA ARG A 73 -7.25 9.99 -8.40
C ARG A 73 -7.01 10.88 -9.62
N LYS A 74 -7.87 10.74 -10.63
CA LYS A 74 -7.81 11.55 -11.86
C LYS A 74 -8.81 12.69 -11.77
N TRP A 75 -8.31 13.92 -11.72
CA TRP A 75 -9.13 15.11 -11.82
C TRP A 75 -9.48 15.39 -13.28
N LYS A 76 -10.76 15.36 -13.61
CA LYS A 76 -11.24 15.81 -14.91
C LYS A 76 -11.45 17.31 -14.84
N TYR A 77 -10.72 18.06 -15.66
CA TYR A 77 -11.00 19.48 -15.84
C TYR A 77 -12.37 19.64 -16.49
N ARG A 78 -13.23 20.49 -15.90
CA ARG A 78 -14.53 20.85 -16.46
C ARG A 78 -14.41 22.27 -17.00
N ARG A 79 -14.60 22.44 -18.31
CA ARG A 79 -14.66 23.73 -18.98
C ARG A 79 -16.04 24.34 -18.84
#